data_AF-A0A831LZD5-F1
#
_entry.id   AF-A0A831LZD5-F1
#
_cell.length_a   1.000
_cell.length_b   1.000
_cell.length_c   1.000
_cell.angle_alpha   90.00
_cell.angle_beta   90.00
_cell.angle_gamma   90.00
#
_symmetry.space_group_name_H-M   'P 1'
#
loop_
_entity.id
_entity.type
_entity.pdbx_description
1 polymer ?
#
loop_
_entity_poly.entity_id
_entity_poly.type
_entity_poly.pdbx_seq_one_letter_code
_entity_poly.pdbx_strand_id
1 'polypeptide(L)'
;TVEVLLTNQTFDTATNTSTVNAMERIGRFSLEISHNTTVEEPYSFSIERTDMNRLQFLLFNETVPSDAVWGEDRIAASYRDLHLWVRVRPPVR
;
A
#
# COMPACT_ATOMS: atom_id res chain seq x y z
N THR A 1 12.12 1.35 5.16
CA THR A 1 10.90 0.85 5.85
C THR A 1 9.80 0.60 4.86
N VAL A 2 9.08 -0.51 4.98
CA VAL A 2 7.90 -0.82 4.15
C VAL A 2 6.63 -0.68 5.00
N GLU A 3 5.65 0.06 4.51
CA GLU A 3 4.29 0.06 5.05
C GLU A 3 3.36 -0.71 4.13
N VAL A 4 2.49 -1.51 4.74
CA VAL A 4 1.47 -2.28 4.03
C VAL A 4 0.12 -1.64 4.28
N LEU A 5 -0.49 -1.15 3.20
CA LEU A 5 -1.71 -0.36 3.24
C LEU A 5 -2.81 -1.05 2.43
N LEU A 6 -4.03 -0.99 2.94
CA LEU A 6 -5.22 -1.20 2.12
C LEU A 6 -5.75 0.15 1.67
N THR A 7 -6.16 0.22 0.41
CA THR A 7 -6.86 1.39 -0.11
C THR A 7 -8.13 1.01 -0.85
N ASN A 8 -9.12 1.89 -0.79
CA ASN A 8 -10.19 1.95 -1.76
C ASN A 8 -9.84 3.09 -2.73
N GLN A 9 -9.64 2.73 -4.00
CA GLN A 9 -9.24 3.67 -5.03
C GLN A 9 -10.16 3.57 -6.24
N THR A 10 -10.57 4.72 -6.77
CA THR A 10 -11.30 4.81 -8.04
C THR A 10 -10.34 5.28 -9.13
N PHE A 11 -10.48 4.73 -10.34
CA PHE A 11 -9.75 5.18 -11.52
C PHE A 11 -10.73 5.73 -12.54
N ASP A 12 -10.49 6.98 -12.95
CA ASP A 12 -11.19 7.63 -14.04
C ASP A 12 -10.36 7.50 -15.32
N THR A 13 -10.90 6.76 -16.29
CA THR A 13 -10.26 6.50 -17.59
C THR A 13 -10.30 7.73 -18.51
N ALA A 14 -11.24 8.65 -18.34
CA ALA A 14 -11.35 9.84 -19.17
C ALA A 14 -10.28 10.87 -18.83
N THR A 15 -9.94 10.99 -17.55
CA THR A 15 -8.92 11.91 -17.04
C THR A 15 -7.60 11.22 -16.71
N ASN A 16 -7.52 9.89 -16.87
CA ASN A 16 -6.38 9.06 -16.46
C ASN A 16 -5.94 9.33 -15.01
N THR A 17 -6.92 9.63 -14.14
CA THR A 17 -6.69 10.04 -12.76
C THR A 17 -7.18 8.98 -11.80
N SER A 18 -6.42 8.81 -10.72
CA SER A 18 -6.72 7.91 -9.63
C SER A 18 -7.07 8.71 -8.39
N THR A 19 -8.09 8.28 -7.64
CA THR A 19 -8.48 8.93 -6.38
C THR A 19 -8.54 7.93 -5.24
N VAL A 20 -7.84 8.23 -4.13
CA VAL A 20 -7.89 7.41 -2.92
C VAL A 20 -9.06 7.83 -2.04
N ASN A 21 -10.08 6.97 -1.94
CA ASN A 21 -11.30 7.22 -1.16
C ASN A 21 -11.14 6.83 0.32
N ALA A 22 -10.37 5.77 0.59
CA ALA A 22 -10.08 5.29 1.93
C ALA A 22 -8.70 4.65 1.98
N MET A 23 -8.05 4.71 3.14
CA MET A 23 -6.73 4.14 3.37
C MET A 23 -6.60 3.64 4.82
N GLU A 24 -6.03 2.45 4.99
CA GLU A 24 -5.78 1.82 6.28
C GLU A 24 -4.39 1.16 6.29
N ARG A 25 -3.60 1.38 7.35
CA ARG A 25 -2.33 0.66 7.56
C ARG A 25 -2.61 -0.67 8.24
N ILE A 26 -2.28 -1.77 7.56
CA ILE A 26 -2.44 -3.12 8.11
C ILE A 26 -1.12 -3.73 8.57
N GLY A 27 0.01 -3.12 8.22
CA GLY A 27 1.30 -3.60 8.65
C GLY A 27 2.45 -2.64 8.36
N ARG A 28 3.59 -2.92 8.98
CA ARG A 28 4.84 -2.19 8.77
C ARG A 28 6.00 -3.09 9.16
N PHE A 29 7.05 -3.09 8.34
CA PHE A 29 8.29 -3.78 8.64
C PHE A 29 9.48 -2.99 8.12
N SER A 30 10.64 -3.20 8.74
CA SER A 30 11.90 -2.60 8.30
C SER A 30 12.61 -3.57 7.37
N LEU A 31 13.28 -3.03 6.36
CA LEU A 31 14.06 -3.79 5.42
C LEU A 31 15.39 -3.06 5.25
N GLU A 32 16.49 -3.77 5.46
CA GLU A 32 17.84 -3.28 5.15
C GLU A 32 18.24 -3.86 3.80
N ILE A 33 18.29 -3.01 2.78
CA ILE A 33 18.75 -3.40 1.44
C ILE A 33 20.13 -2.81 1.24
N SER A 34 21.14 -3.67 1.16
CA SER A 34 22.50 -3.24 0.81
C SER A 34 22.56 -2.79 -0.65
N HIS A 35 23.48 -1.89 -0.98
CA HIS A 35 23.66 -1.41 -2.34
C HIS A 35 23.89 -2.58 -3.33
N ASN A 36 23.20 -2.54 -4.48
CA ASN A 36 23.22 -3.58 -5.52
C ASN A 36 22.86 -5.00 -5.04
N THR A 37 22.04 -5.12 -3.99
CA THR A 37 21.49 -6.39 -3.55
C THR A 37 19.99 -6.47 -3.79
N THR A 38 19.51 -7.68 -4.02
CA THR A 38 18.09 -8.00 -4.03
C THR A 38 17.75 -8.68 -2.70
N VAL A 39 16.67 -8.24 -2.07
CA VAL A 39 16.13 -8.89 -0.86
C VAL A 39 14.72 -9.38 -1.18
N GLU A 40 14.45 -10.64 -0.84
CA GLU A 40 13.13 -11.23 -0.89
C GLU A 40 12.61 -11.40 0.54
N GLU A 41 11.49 -10.76 0.85
CA GLU A 41 10.89 -10.81 2.19
C GLU A 41 9.50 -11.47 2.10
N PRO A 42 9.31 -12.67 2.67
CA PRO A 42 8.00 -13.28 2.78
C PRO A 42 7.09 -12.45 3.68
N TYR A 43 5.95 -12.00 3.16
CA TYR A 43 4.98 -11.23 3.94
C TYR A 43 3.60 -11.88 3.89
N SER A 44 3.08 -12.24 5.07
CA SER A 44 1.74 -12.80 5.24
C SER A 44 0.77 -11.73 5.73
N PHE A 45 -0.43 -11.71 5.17
CA PHE A 45 -1.50 -10.81 5.58
C PHE A 45 -2.86 -11.50 5.56
N SER A 46 -3.81 -10.95 6.29
CA SER A 46 -5.22 -11.34 6.27
C SER A 46 -6.06 -10.07 6.16
N ILE A 47 -7.08 -10.08 5.30
CA ILE A 47 -7.90 -8.91 5.03
C ILE A 47 -9.37 -9.28 5.21
N GLU A 48 -10.04 -8.56 6.11
CA GLU A 48 -11.48 -8.72 6.35
C GLU A 48 -12.31 -7.59 5.70
N ARG A 49 -11.66 -6.47 5.34
CA ARG A 49 -12.29 -5.29 4.73
C ARG A 49 -12.73 -5.58 3.29
N THR A 50 -14.03 -5.82 3.10
CA THR A 50 -14.64 -6.07 1.78
C THR A 50 -14.87 -4.81 0.95
N ASP A 51 -14.66 -3.64 1.54
CA ASP A 51 -14.82 -2.31 0.93
C ASP A 51 -13.50 -1.74 0.38
N MET A 52 -12.41 -2.50 0.46
CA MET A 52 -11.10 -2.14 -0.10
C MET A 52 -10.87 -2.88 -1.42
N ASN A 53 -10.10 -2.26 -2.33
CA ASN A 53 -9.85 -2.82 -3.65
C ASN A 53 -8.37 -2.88 -4.06
N ARG A 54 -7.46 -2.44 -3.18
CA ARG A 54 -6.02 -2.46 -3.45
C ARG A 54 -5.22 -2.70 -2.18
N LEU A 55 -4.20 -3.54 -2.29
CA LEU A 55 -3.16 -3.75 -1.29
C LEU A 55 -1.88 -3.08 -1.80
N GLN A 56 -1.27 -2.21 -1.02
CA GLN A 56 -0.09 -1.43 -1.40
C GLN A 56 1.06 -1.66 -0.42
N PHE A 57 2.27 -1.74 -0.96
CA PHE A 57 3.53 -1.84 -0.24
C PHE A 57 4.33 -0.58 -0.56
N LEU A 58 4.38 0.34 0.39
CA LEU A 58 5.09 1.61 0.25
C LEU A 58 6.47 1.49 0.89
N LEU A 59 7.51 1.52 0.07
CA LEU A 59 8.89 1.59 0.54
C LEU A 59 9.30 3.04 0.76
N PHE A 60 9.75 3.35 1.98
CA PHE A 60 10.38 4.60 2.37
C PHE A 60 11.89 4.40 2.56
N ASN A 61 12.68 5.21 1.85
CA ASN A 61 14.14 5.19 1.76
C ASN A 61 14.81 5.83 2.99
N GLU A 62 14.55 7.12 3.24
CA GLU A 62 15.29 7.91 4.25
C GLU A 62 14.50 8.13 5.53
N THR A 63 13.29 8.65 5.38
CA THR A 63 12.42 8.98 6.52
C THR A 63 11.00 8.57 6.19
N VAL A 64 10.34 7.96 7.15
CA VAL A 64 8.91 7.68 7.07
C VAL A 64 8.18 8.98 7.44
N PRO A 65 7.33 9.55 6.56
CA PRO A 65 6.65 10.79 6.89
C PRO A 65 5.76 10.66 8.13
N SER A 66 5.42 11.79 8.74
CA SER A 66 4.42 11.85 9.83
C SER A 66 3.10 11.18 9.42
N ASP A 67 2.38 10.61 10.38
CA ASP A 67 1.03 10.05 10.15
C ASP A 67 -0.01 11.15 9.81
N ALA A 68 0.34 12.43 9.94
CA ALA A 68 -0.45 13.54 9.40
C ALA A 68 -0.44 13.60 7.86
N VAL A 69 0.56 12.99 7.21
CA VAL A 69 0.60 12.83 5.74
C VAL A 69 -0.10 11.51 5.40
N TRP A 70 -1.28 11.59 4.79
CA TRP A 70 -2.14 10.43 4.52
C TRP A 70 -2.73 10.46 3.11
N GLY A 71 -3.41 9.37 2.71
CA GLY A 71 -4.04 9.29 1.40
C GLY A 71 -3.04 9.37 0.25
N GLU A 72 -3.35 10.14 -0.78
CA GLU A 72 -2.49 10.29 -1.97
C GLU A 72 -1.12 10.86 -1.64
N ASP A 73 -1.04 11.83 -0.71
CA ASP A 73 0.23 12.41 -0.29
C ASP A 73 1.14 11.37 0.36
N ARG A 74 0.57 10.37 1.04
CA ARG A 74 1.33 9.26 1.63
C ARG A 74 1.94 8.35 0.58
N ILE A 75 1.19 8.06 -0.48
CA ILE A 75 1.66 7.26 -1.62
C ILE A 75 2.73 8.05 -2.38
N ALA A 76 2.50 9.34 -2.64
CA ALA A 76 3.44 10.22 -3.33
C ALA A 76 4.76 10.40 -2.57
N ALA A 77 4.72 10.36 -1.24
CA ALA A 77 5.93 10.43 -0.40
C ALA A 77 6.72 9.11 -0.37
N SER A 78 6.20 8.01 -0.91
CA SER A 78 6.92 6.75 -0.98
C SER A 78 8.04 6.81 -2.03
N TYR A 79 9.17 6.15 -1.74
CA TYR A 79 10.25 6.02 -2.71
C TYR A 79 9.86 5.04 -3.82
N ARG A 80 9.16 3.95 -3.46
CA ARG A 80 8.57 3.00 -4.38
C ARG A 80 7.22 2.52 -3.86
N ASP A 81 6.29 2.35 -4.79
CA ASP A 81 5.00 1.71 -4.57
C ASP A 81 4.94 0.42 -5.39
N LEU A 82 4.63 -0.68 -4.69
CA LEU A 82 4.17 -1.92 -5.31
C LEU A 82 2.74 -2.17 -4.85
N HIS A 83 1.85 -2.47 -5.78
CA HIS A 83 0.44 -2.68 -5.44
C HIS A 83 -0.18 -3.86 -6.18
N LEU A 84 -1.23 -4.40 -5.57
CA LEU A 84 -2.06 -5.47 -6.10
C LEU A 84 -3.52 -5.02 -6.05
N TRP A 85 -4.22 -5.14 -7.17
CA TRP A 85 -5.67 -5.04 -7.19
C TRP A 85 -6.27 -6.30 -6.60
N VAL A 86 -7.13 -6.13 -5.60
CA VAL A 86 -7.73 -7.25 -4.88
C VAL A 86 -9.24 -7.09 -4.82
N ARG A 87 -9.96 -8.21 -4.76
CA ARG A 87 -11.38 -8.24 -4.42
C ARG A 87 -11.57 -9.15 -3.23
N VAL A 88 -11.80 -8.56 -2.07
CA VAL A 88 -12.10 -9.28 -0.83
C VAL A 88 -13.59 -9.61 -0.82
N ARG A 89 -13.95 -10.85 -0.49
CA ARG A 89 -15.33 -11.32 -0.40
C ARG A 89 -15.53 -12.07 0.91
N PRO A 90 -16.74 -12.05 1.49
CA PRO A 90 -17.06 -12.93 2.61
C PRO A 90 -16.78 -14.40 2.25
N PRO A 91 -16.44 -15.24 3.24
CA PRO A 91 -16.30 -16.68 3.02
C PRO A 91 -17.56 -17.27 2.40
N VAL A 92 -17.40 -18.10 1.38
CA VAL A 92 -18.50 -18.91 0.86
C VAL A 92 -18.79 -19.99 1.90
N ARG A 93 -20.04 -20.03 2.39
CA ARG A 93 -20.52 -21.08 3.30
C ARG A 93 -20.78 -22.37 2.56
#